data_AF-A0A9D6FSZ3-F1
#
_entry.id   AF-A0A9D6FSZ3-F1
#
_cell.length_a   1.000
_cell.length_b   1.000
_cell.length_c   1.000
_cell.angle_alpha   90.00
_cell.angle_beta   90.00
_cell.angle_gamma   90.00
#
_symmetry.space_group_name_H-M   'P 1'
#
loop_
_entity.id
_entity.type
_entity.pdbx_description
1 polymer ?
#
loop_
_entity_poly.entity_id
_entity_poly.type
_entity_poly.pdbx_seq_one_letter_code
_entity_poly.pdbx_strand_id
1 'polypeptide(L)'
;MTRFLPIALLLVLSACGDPSRSPGEEYSQFYRQPNRRKESVNLERKKIVRSTPDPRDPKKVVKEKVGYLERNEVTLEGSRTSREHYVILDRHFESIGFITVEGKFYRFDETGRRVFVGEYVIGDDPERRMFMTGLKVFFGISLNDSLSLEEIDPYGDQ
;
A
#
# COMPACT_ATOMS: atom_id res chain seq x y z
N MET A 1 -0.95 -68.95 31.00
CA MET A 1 -0.91 -67.73 31.82
C MET A 1 -0.40 -66.59 30.95
N THR A 2 -1.28 -65.66 30.65
CA THR A 2 -1.02 -64.40 29.95
C THR A 2 -0.09 -63.50 30.78
N ARG A 3 0.72 -62.64 30.14
CA ARG A 3 0.71 -61.16 30.35
C ARG A 3 1.86 -60.40 29.63
N PHE A 4 1.41 -59.49 28.77
CA PHE A 4 1.88 -58.14 28.44
C PHE A 4 3.24 -57.91 27.73
N LEU A 5 3.10 -57.70 26.42
CA LEU A 5 3.92 -56.85 25.55
C LEU A 5 3.87 -55.38 26.04
N PRO A 6 4.99 -54.64 26.10
CA PRO A 6 4.96 -53.19 26.04
C PRO A 6 4.87 -52.74 24.57
N ILE A 7 3.73 -52.14 24.23
CA ILE A 7 3.52 -51.38 23.00
C ILE A 7 4.39 -50.12 23.08
N ALA A 8 5.47 -50.07 22.31
CA ALA A 8 6.19 -48.83 22.05
C ALA A 8 5.34 -47.97 21.10
N LEU A 9 4.53 -47.09 21.69
CA LEU A 9 3.83 -46.03 21.00
C LEU A 9 4.80 -44.84 20.88
N LEU A 10 5.35 -44.60 19.69
CA LEU A 10 6.13 -43.39 19.41
C LEU A 10 5.75 -42.82 18.04
N LEU A 11 4.74 -41.95 18.11
CA LEU A 11 4.58 -40.67 17.43
C LEU A 11 5.01 -40.62 15.96
N VAL A 12 4.01 -40.84 15.10
CA VAL A 12 3.96 -40.28 13.75
C VAL A 12 3.89 -38.75 13.86
N LEU A 13 5.02 -38.06 13.70
CA LEU A 13 5.06 -36.64 13.37
C LEU A 13 4.89 -36.49 11.86
N SER A 14 3.66 -36.69 11.39
CA SER A 14 3.23 -36.13 10.12
C SER A 14 2.83 -34.68 10.34
N ALA A 15 3.24 -33.84 9.40
CA ALA A 15 2.89 -32.42 9.24
C ALA A 15 3.64 -31.41 10.12
N CYS A 16 4.76 -30.92 9.60
CA CYS A 16 4.97 -29.48 9.50
C CYS A 16 5.18 -29.17 8.02
N GLY A 17 4.09 -29.08 7.27
CA GLY A 17 4.09 -28.20 6.11
C GLY A 17 4.17 -26.79 6.65
N ASP A 18 5.16 -26.02 6.22
CA ASP A 18 5.32 -24.59 6.55
C ASP A 18 3.97 -23.86 6.43
N PRO A 19 3.34 -23.42 7.53
CA PRO A 19 2.24 -22.48 7.46
C PRO A 19 2.83 -21.09 7.74
N SER A 20 3.78 -20.65 6.93
CA SER A 20 4.39 -19.32 7.10
C SER A 20 4.53 -18.55 5.80
N ARG A 21 3.68 -18.82 4.80
CA ARG A 21 3.31 -17.75 3.88
C ARG A 21 2.41 -16.81 4.66
N SER A 22 2.98 -15.72 5.17
CA SER A 22 2.18 -14.64 5.72
C SER A 22 1.11 -14.26 4.69
N PRO A 23 -0.11 -13.88 5.08
CA PRO A 23 -1.15 -13.48 4.13
C PRO A 23 -0.62 -12.47 3.09
N GLY A 24 0.33 -11.60 3.46
CA GLY A 24 0.94 -10.63 2.56
C GLY A 24 1.80 -11.20 1.41
N GLU A 25 2.28 -12.45 1.48
CA GLU A 25 3.07 -13.05 0.39
C GLU A 25 2.18 -13.57 -0.76
N GLU A 26 0.99 -14.11 -0.43
CA GLU A 26 0.06 -14.67 -1.40
C GLU A 26 -0.54 -13.58 -2.33
N TYR A 27 -0.72 -12.37 -1.81
CA TYR A 27 -1.30 -11.25 -2.57
C TYR A 27 -0.28 -10.36 -3.28
N SER A 28 1.01 -10.68 -3.19
CA SER A 28 2.08 -9.92 -3.86
C SER A 28 1.85 -9.73 -5.37
N GLN A 29 1.11 -10.66 -6.00
CA GLN A 29 0.77 -10.67 -7.43
C GLN A 29 -0.15 -9.51 -7.85
N PHE A 30 -0.98 -8.99 -6.93
CA PHE A 30 -1.87 -7.86 -7.20
C PHE A 30 -1.12 -6.54 -7.37
N TYR A 31 0.07 -6.43 -6.78
CA TYR A 31 0.70 -5.15 -6.55
C TYR A 31 1.76 -4.75 -7.58
N ARG A 32 2.38 -5.71 -8.31
CA ARG A 32 3.33 -5.37 -9.40
C ARG A 32 3.81 -6.56 -10.26
N GLN A 33 2.94 -7.24 -11.01
CA GLN A 33 3.43 -8.07 -12.13
C GLN A 33 2.71 -7.76 -13.46
N PRO A 34 3.40 -7.88 -14.62
CA PRO A 34 2.79 -7.72 -15.95
C PRO A 34 1.83 -8.87 -16.34
N ASN A 35 1.55 -9.80 -15.42
CA ASN A 35 0.83 -11.01 -15.76
C ASN A 35 -0.66 -10.86 -15.45
N ARG A 36 -1.45 -10.87 -16.54
CA ARG A 36 -2.85 -11.29 -16.58
C ARG A 36 -3.78 -10.56 -15.60
N ARG A 37 -3.85 -9.24 -15.74
CA ARG A 37 -4.96 -8.46 -15.19
C ARG A 37 -6.17 -8.67 -16.09
N LYS A 38 -7.30 -9.07 -15.51
CA LYS A 38 -8.57 -9.10 -16.23
C LYS A 38 -9.05 -7.67 -16.48
N GLU A 39 -9.16 -6.89 -15.40
CA GLU A 39 -9.62 -5.49 -15.38
C GLU A 39 -8.97 -4.75 -14.20
N SER A 40 -8.66 -3.46 -14.37
CA SER A 40 -8.25 -2.53 -13.31
C SER A 40 -9.18 -1.33 -13.38
N VAL A 41 -9.99 -1.13 -12.36
CA VAL A 41 -10.94 -0.01 -12.31
C VAL A 41 -10.37 1.05 -11.38
N ASN A 42 -10.27 2.27 -11.90
CA ASN A 42 -9.99 3.43 -11.07
C ASN A 42 -11.26 3.79 -10.29
N LEU A 43 -11.20 3.69 -8.97
CA LEU A 43 -12.31 4.05 -8.09
C LEU A 43 -12.27 5.53 -7.73
N GLU A 44 -11.06 6.03 -7.46
CA GLU A 44 -10.85 7.39 -6.99
C GLU A 44 -9.41 7.84 -7.27
N ARG A 45 -9.22 9.14 -7.46
CA ARG A 45 -7.89 9.76 -7.48
C ARG A 45 -7.93 11.09 -6.74
N LYS A 46 -7.01 11.25 -5.77
CA LYS A 46 -6.82 12.48 -5.00
C LYS A 46 -5.44 13.08 -5.27
N LYS A 47 -5.34 14.41 -5.30
CA LYS A 47 -4.07 15.15 -5.30
C LYS A 47 -3.46 15.08 -3.92
N ILE A 48 -2.15 14.87 -3.84
CA ILE A 48 -1.39 14.96 -2.59
C ILE A 48 -0.78 16.35 -2.54
N VAL A 49 -1.21 17.16 -1.56
CA VAL A 49 -0.81 18.57 -1.44
C VAL A 49 -0.07 18.78 -0.13
N ARG A 50 1.17 19.28 -0.24
CA ARG A 50 1.97 19.74 0.90
C ARG A 50 1.68 21.20 1.15
N SER A 51 1.40 21.54 2.41
CA SER A 51 1.17 22.91 2.84
C SER A 51 2.27 23.33 3.82
N THR A 52 2.99 24.39 3.48
CA THR A 52 4.10 24.94 4.29
C THR A 52 3.95 26.45 4.47
N PRO A 53 4.35 27.03 5.62
CA PRO A 53 4.41 28.48 5.78
C PRO A 53 5.36 29.13 4.75
N ASP A 54 4.98 30.28 4.20
CA ASP A 54 5.85 31.04 3.31
C ASP A 54 7.06 31.57 4.13
N PRO A 55 8.31 31.31 3.71
CA PRO A 55 9.49 31.80 4.42
C PRO A 55 9.59 33.33 4.49
N ARG A 56 8.90 34.05 3.59
CA ARG A 56 8.87 35.52 3.53
C ARG A 56 7.71 36.12 4.33
N ASP A 57 6.65 35.36 4.57
CA ASP A 57 5.47 35.77 5.33
C ASP A 57 4.82 34.55 6.02
N PRO A 58 5.21 34.22 7.27
CA PRO A 58 4.76 33.01 7.94
C PRO A 58 3.25 32.89 8.16
N LYS A 59 2.49 33.98 7.97
CA LYS A 59 1.01 33.95 8.02
C LYS A 59 0.39 33.40 6.74
N LYS A 60 1.15 33.33 5.64
CA LYS A 60 0.72 32.75 4.37
C LYS A 60 1.15 31.28 4.28
N VAL A 61 0.28 30.46 3.69
CA VAL A 61 0.54 29.05 3.44
C VAL A 61 0.75 28.85 1.95
N VAL A 62 1.91 28.31 1.58
CA VAL A 62 2.23 27.87 0.24
C VAL A 62 1.79 26.42 0.09
N LYS A 63 0.95 26.15 -0.90
CA LYS A 63 0.52 24.80 -1.28
C LYS A 63 1.33 24.31 -2.47
N GLU A 64 1.89 23.12 -2.35
CA GLU A 64 2.66 22.46 -3.40
C GLU A 64 2.05 21.08 -3.68
N LYS A 65 1.71 20.81 -4.94
CA LYS A 65 1.33 19.47 -5.40
C LYS A 65 2.57 18.58 -5.43
N VAL A 66 2.56 17.49 -4.65
CA VAL A 66 3.70 16.56 -4.59
C VAL A 66 3.48 15.27 -5.39
N GLY A 67 2.23 14.90 -5.65
CA GLY A 67 1.87 13.71 -6.44
C GLY A 67 0.37 13.43 -6.39
N TYR A 68 0.00 12.19 -6.68
CA TYR A 68 -1.37 11.71 -6.61
C TYR A 68 -1.47 10.38 -5.87
N LEU A 69 -2.60 10.17 -5.24
CA LEU A 69 -2.99 8.89 -4.66
C LEU A 69 -4.17 8.35 -5.46
N GLU A 70 -4.03 7.14 -5.98
CA GLU A 70 -5.04 6.49 -6.80
C GLU A 70 -5.54 5.23 -6.10
N ARG A 71 -6.84 5.13 -5.85
CA ARG A 71 -7.47 3.92 -5.32
C ARG A 71 -7.98 3.08 -6.48
N ASN A 72 -7.44 1.87 -6.60
CA ASN A 72 -7.72 0.96 -7.68
C ASN A 72 -8.27 -0.36 -7.16
N GLU A 73 -9.27 -0.89 -7.85
CA GLU A 73 -9.73 -2.25 -7.67
C GLU A 73 -9.12 -3.15 -8.75
N VAL A 74 -8.45 -4.22 -8.31
CA VAL A 74 -7.83 -5.19 -9.22
C VAL A 74 -8.45 -6.56 -9.00
N THR A 75 -8.86 -7.17 -10.11
CA THR A 75 -9.27 -8.57 -10.17
C THR A 75 -8.24 -9.35 -10.98
N LEU A 76 -7.58 -10.33 -10.34
CA LEU A 76 -6.67 -11.23 -11.04
C LEU A 76 -7.44 -12.20 -11.95
N GLU A 77 -6.84 -12.56 -13.09
CA GLU A 77 -7.39 -13.57 -13.98
C GLU A 77 -7.59 -14.90 -13.23
N GLY A 78 -8.78 -15.50 -13.35
CA GLY A 78 -9.15 -16.73 -12.64
C GLY A 78 -9.64 -16.52 -11.20
N SER A 79 -9.51 -15.31 -10.63
CA SER A 79 -10.08 -14.97 -9.32
C SER A 79 -11.52 -14.47 -9.45
N ARG A 80 -12.38 -14.83 -8.48
CA ARG A 80 -13.69 -14.19 -8.27
C ARG A 80 -13.62 -13.01 -7.30
N THR A 81 -12.47 -12.82 -6.68
CA THR A 81 -12.25 -11.83 -5.62
C THR A 81 -11.46 -10.67 -6.19
N SER A 82 -12.02 -9.46 -6.06
CA SER A 82 -11.34 -8.21 -6.30
C SER A 82 -10.62 -7.75 -5.03
N ARG A 83 -9.55 -6.99 -5.17
CA ARG A 83 -8.85 -6.34 -4.06
C ARG A 83 -8.55 -4.90 -4.41
N GLU A 84 -8.83 -4.04 -3.44
CA GLU A 84 -8.42 -2.65 -3.50
C GLU A 84 -6.94 -2.51 -3.16
N HIS A 85 -6.30 -1.56 -3.81
CA HIS A 85 -4.97 -1.11 -3.44
C HIS A 85 -4.82 0.37 -3.79
N TYR A 86 -3.86 1.01 -3.13
CA TYR A 86 -3.52 2.39 -3.45
C TYR A 86 -2.24 2.41 -4.28
N VAL A 87 -2.25 3.15 -5.38
CA VAL A 87 -1.08 3.46 -6.18
C VAL A 87 -0.66 4.89 -5.87
N ILE A 88 0.62 5.10 -5.65
CA ILE A 88 1.20 6.43 -5.48
C ILE A 88 1.82 6.84 -6.81
N LEU A 89 1.37 7.97 -7.32
CA LEU A 89 1.88 8.58 -8.55
C LEU A 89 2.68 9.84 -8.24
N ASP A 90 3.67 10.13 -9.08
CA ASP A 90 4.40 11.39 -9.04
C ASP A 90 3.58 12.55 -9.62
N ARG A 91 4.22 13.71 -9.84
CA ARG A 91 3.55 14.90 -10.40
C ARG A 91 3.18 14.76 -11.89
N HIS A 92 3.76 13.78 -12.57
CA HIS A 92 3.62 13.47 -13.99
C HIS A 92 2.74 12.24 -14.25
N PHE A 93 2.06 11.73 -13.21
CA PHE A 93 1.23 10.52 -13.25
C PHE A 93 2.00 9.21 -13.46
N GLU A 94 3.32 9.21 -13.24
CA GLU A 94 4.12 7.99 -13.23
C GLU A 94 3.98 7.25 -11.88
N SER A 95 3.82 5.93 -11.94
CA SER A 95 3.71 5.12 -10.73
C SER A 95 5.06 4.96 -10.05
N ILE A 96 5.17 5.50 -8.84
CA ILE A 96 6.41 5.52 -8.03
C ILE A 96 6.33 4.64 -6.79
N GLY A 97 5.15 4.13 -6.47
CA GLY A 97 4.96 3.20 -5.36
C GLY A 97 3.52 2.73 -5.23
N PHE A 98 3.27 1.95 -4.20
CA PHE A 98 1.94 1.47 -3.85
C PHE A 98 1.83 1.24 -2.34
N ILE A 99 0.58 1.13 -1.88
CA ILE A 99 0.24 0.83 -0.50
C ILE A 99 -0.68 -0.39 -0.49
N THR A 100 -0.33 -1.39 0.31
CA THR A 100 -1.19 -2.56 0.51
C THR A 100 -2.35 -2.23 1.44
N VAL A 101 -3.38 -3.08 1.47
CA VAL A 101 -4.55 -2.90 2.36
C VAL A 101 -4.18 -2.95 3.84
N GLU A 102 -3.07 -3.61 4.18
CA GLU A 102 -2.53 -3.68 5.54
C GLU A 102 -1.75 -2.41 5.93
N GLY A 103 -1.55 -1.46 5.01
CA GLY A 103 -0.79 -0.25 5.30
C GLY A 103 0.70 -0.32 5.07
N LYS A 104 1.15 -1.27 4.27
CA LYS A 104 2.58 -1.38 3.91
C LYS A 104 2.86 -0.52 2.69
N PHE A 105 3.77 0.43 2.85
CA PHE A 105 4.22 1.34 1.81
C PHE A 105 5.43 0.75 1.10
N TYR A 106 5.39 0.74 -0.23
CA TYR A 106 6.50 0.31 -1.07
C TYR A 106 6.80 1.38 -2.12
N ARG A 107 8.08 1.72 -2.27
CA ARG A 107 8.57 2.56 -3.37
C ARG A 107 9.15 1.67 -4.45
N PHE A 108 9.14 2.17 -5.67
CA PHE A 108 9.81 1.56 -6.79
C PHE A 108 11.21 2.16 -6.96
N ASP A 109 12.25 1.32 -6.99
CA ASP A 109 13.58 1.77 -7.35
C ASP A 109 13.71 1.99 -8.87
N GLU A 110 14.84 2.54 -9.30
CA GLU A 110 15.14 2.81 -10.72
C GLU A 110 15.07 1.55 -11.61
N THR A 111 15.24 0.37 -11.00
CA THR A 111 15.19 -0.93 -11.70
C THR A 111 13.78 -1.54 -11.71
N GLY A 112 12.79 -0.87 -11.12
CA GLY A 112 11.45 -1.41 -11.00
C GLY A 112 11.29 -2.47 -9.91
N ARG A 113 12.22 -2.58 -8.96
CA ARG A 113 12.04 -3.42 -7.77
C ARG A 113 11.26 -2.65 -6.71
N ARG A 114 10.53 -3.40 -5.88
CA ARG A 114 9.82 -2.85 -4.71
C ARG A 114 10.78 -2.73 -3.53
N VAL A 115 10.82 -1.56 -2.92
CA VAL A 115 11.59 -1.24 -1.72
C VAL A 115 10.60 -0.89 -0.62
N PHE A 116 10.66 -1.62 0.50
CA PHE A 116 9.78 -1.36 1.63
C PHE A 116 10.14 -0.04 2.30
N VAL A 117 9.15 0.81 2.55
CA VAL A 117 9.31 2.12 3.18
C VAL A 117 8.90 2.07 4.65
N GLY A 118 7.80 1.39 4.95
CA GLY A 118 7.27 1.29 6.30
C GLY A 118 5.83 0.77 6.33
N GLU A 119 5.33 0.50 7.53
CA GLU A 119 3.96 0.05 7.78
C GLU A 119 3.23 1.07 8.65
N TYR A 120 2.09 1.54 8.15
CA TYR A 120 1.27 2.55 8.79
C TYR A 120 -0.18 2.11 8.67
N VAL A 121 -0.79 1.77 9.80
CA VAL A 121 -2.15 1.21 9.85
C VAL A 121 -3.13 2.11 9.10
N ILE A 122 -3.68 1.59 8.00
CA ILE A 122 -4.80 2.17 7.27
C ILE A 122 -6.04 1.66 8.00
N GLY A 123 -6.71 2.52 8.75
CA GLY A 123 -8.10 2.23 9.12
C GLY A 123 -9.00 2.38 7.90
N ASP A 124 -10.31 2.30 8.06
CA ASP A 124 -11.25 2.42 6.92
C ASP A 124 -11.23 3.78 6.19
N ASP A 125 -10.45 4.74 6.70
CA ASP A 125 -10.33 6.09 6.17
C ASP A 125 -8.84 6.45 5.92
N PRO A 126 -8.42 6.67 4.66
CA PRO A 126 -7.06 7.06 4.32
C PRO A 126 -6.71 8.49 4.79
N GLU A 127 -7.66 9.31 5.21
CA GLU A 127 -7.36 10.62 5.80
C GLU A 127 -6.92 10.52 7.27
N ARG A 128 -6.87 9.29 7.82
CA ARG A 128 -6.38 9.05 9.18
C ARG A 128 -4.89 9.42 9.32
N ARG A 129 -4.57 9.93 10.52
CA ARG A 129 -3.23 10.44 10.89
C ARG A 129 -2.07 9.51 10.56
N MET A 130 -2.22 8.20 10.71
CA MET A 130 -1.17 7.22 10.43
C MET A 130 -0.91 7.07 8.93
N PHE A 131 -1.96 7.01 8.12
CA PHE A 131 -1.83 6.96 6.65
C PHE A 131 -1.13 8.21 6.11
N MET A 132 -1.54 9.40 6.59
CA MET A 132 -0.90 10.66 6.23
C MET A 132 0.57 10.72 6.68
N THR A 133 0.89 10.12 7.83
CA THR A 133 2.29 9.96 8.27
C THR A 133 3.09 9.08 7.31
N GLY A 134 2.51 7.97 6.86
CA GLY A 134 3.12 7.09 5.87
C GLY A 134 3.40 7.81 4.55
N LEU A 135 2.47 8.62 4.05
CA LEU A 135 2.69 9.46 2.87
C LEU A 135 3.80 10.50 3.09
N LYS A 136 3.87 11.15 4.25
CA LYS A 136 4.96 12.09 4.56
C LYS A 136 6.32 11.40 4.49
N VAL A 137 6.45 10.23 5.13
CA VAL A 137 7.69 9.44 5.07
C VAL A 137 7.99 8.99 3.64
N PHE A 138 6.97 8.56 2.89
CA PHE A 138 7.10 8.16 1.50
C PHE A 138 7.63 9.27 0.60
N PHE A 139 7.21 10.53 0.79
CA PHE A 139 7.69 11.65 -0.01
C PHE A 139 8.91 12.37 0.59
N GLY A 140 9.44 11.91 1.73
CA GLY A 140 10.52 12.61 2.43
C GLY A 140 10.10 13.99 2.97
N ILE A 141 8.81 14.18 3.26
CA ILE A 141 8.23 15.41 3.78
C ILE A 141 8.40 15.43 5.30
N SER A 142 8.71 16.60 5.87
CA SER A 142 8.82 16.79 7.30
C SER A 142 7.51 16.41 8.01
N LEU A 143 7.61 15.73 9.15
CA LEU A 143 6.43 15.35 9.93
C LEU A 143 5.62 16.56 10.43
N ASN A 144 6.29 17.72 10.58
CA ASN A 144 5.70 18.98 11.01
C ASN A 144 4.93 19.71 9.90
N ASP A 145 5.18 19.37 8.63
CA ASP A 145 4.45 19.99 7.53
C ASP A 145 3.03 19.46 7.47
N SER A 146 2.09 20.25 6.96
CA SER A 146 0.75 19.77 6.71
C SER A 146 0.70 19.05 5.35
N LEU A 147 -0.02 17.94 5.30
CA LEU A 147 -0.27 17.16 4.09
C LEU A 147 -1.77 16.92 4.01
N SER A 148 -2.36 17.12 2.84
CA SER A 148 -3.79 16.87 2.58
C SER A 148 -3.97 16.06 1.30
N LEU A 149 -5.09 15.33 1.25
CA LEU A 149 -5.59 14.72 0.03
C LEU A 149 -6.73 15.60 -0.49
N GLU A 150 -6.58 16.19 -1.66
CA GLU A 150 -7.58 17.07 -2.28
C GLU A 150 -8.24 16.35 -3.47
N GLU A 151 -9.56 16.49 -3.62
CA GLU A 151 -10.26 15.94 -4.78
C GLU A 151 -9.73 16.59 -6.08
N ILE A 152 -9.73 15.82 -7.16
CA ILE A 152 -9.43 16.35 -8.48
C ILE A 152 -10.72 16.93 -9.05
N ASP A 153 -10.76 18.26 -9.18
CA ASP A 153 -11.85 18.92 -9.90
C ASP A 153 -11.83 18.45 -11.37
N PRO A 154 -12.90 17.81 -11.87
CA PRO A 154 -12.97 17.35 -13.25
C PRO A 154 -12.91 18.47 -14.29
N TYR A 155 -13.07 19.74 -13.89
CA TYR A 155 -13.08 20.90 -14.77
C TYR A 155 -11.95 21.91 -14.50
N GLY A 156 -11.08 21.68 -13.51
CA GLY A 156 -10.24 22.73 -12.89
C GLY A 156 -8.72 22.65 -13.12
N ASP A 157 -8.18 21.58 -13.69
CA ASP A 157 -6.74 21.47 -14.00
C ASP A 157 -6.54 21.37 -15.52
N GLN A 158 -6.59 22.52 -16.21
CA GLN A 158 -5.98 22.70 -17.54
C GLN A 158 -4.64 23.42 -17.40
#